data_AF-A0A535XXR6-F1
#
_entry.id   AF-A0A535XXR6-F1
#
_cell.length_a   1.000
_cell.length_b   1.000
_cell.length_c   1.000
_cell.angle_alpha   90.00
_cell.angle_beta   90.00
_cell.angle_gamma   90.00
#
_symmetry.space_group_name_H-M   'P 1'
#
loop_
_entity.id
_entity.type
_entity.pdbx_description
1 polymer ?
#
loop_
_entity_poly.entity_id
_entity_poly.type
_entity_poly.pdbx_seq_one_letter_code
_entity_poly.pdbx_strand_id
1 'polypeptide(L)'
;MVVNDRLRANIDVSPRTAAFYDAVITALEEERLPFMLGGAFAFEVYTDIGGQTKDLDLFLHPRDVDAAMAALAKRGYETEMKARHWLGKVKSERDFVDIIFGSGNGLAPVDDAWFEHALPAEVLGHEVRLIPVEEMLWSKSFIMERERYDGADIAHLIRVAGRTMDWRRLVDRFDRFWPVLLAHVVLYDFVYPADRGRVPDWVRAELLGRAQEGAVDPAAVEDRVCFGTALSRAQYLPDVEGWGYRDGRLSPYGGLTESDVEHETARMRKELDL
;
A
#
# COMPACT_ATOMS: atom_id res chain seq x y z
N MET A 1 -16.44 -20.23 -9.05
CA MET A 1 -15.52 -20.86 -10.01
C MET A 1 -15.68 -20.11 -11.32
N VAL A 2 -14.95 -19.01 -11.48
CA VAL A 2 -14.80 -18.32 -12.77
C VAL A 2 -13.58 -18.96 -13.43
N VAL A 3 -13.81 -19.49 -14.61
CA VAL A 3 -12.84 -20.20 -15.43
C VAL A 3 -12.02 -19.15 -16.19
N ASN A 4 -10.73 -19.08 -15.91
CA ASN A 4 -9.67 -18.65 -16.85
C ASN A 4 -9.76 -17.28 -17.57
N ASP A 5 -10.63 -16.35 -17.16
CA ASP A 5 -10.52 -14.97 -17.64
C ASP A 5 -9.45 -14.24 -16.84
N ARG A 6 -8.31 -13.96 -17.49
CA ARG A 6 -7.29 -13.08 -16.92
C ARG A 6 -7.91 -11.72 -16.61
N LEU A 7 -7.61 -11.19 -15.44
CA LEU A 7 -8.00 -9.83 -15.09
C LEU A 7 -7.32 -8.87 -16.07
N ARG A 8 -8.10 -8.01 -16.74
CA ARG A 8 -7.59 -7.00 -17.67
C ARG A 8 -7.63 -5.63 -17.02
N ALA A 9 -6.47 -4.98 -16.93
CA ALA A 9 -6.40 -3.57 -16.57
C ALA A 9 -6.61 -2.73 -17.83
N ASN A 10 -7.70 -1.95 -17.89
CA ASN A 10 -7.86 -0.94 -18.93
C ASN A 10 -7.06 0.30 -18.54
N ILE A 11 -6.00 0.58 -19.30
CA ILE A 11 -5.25 1.82 -19.15
C ILE A 11 -5.79 2.85 -20.15
N ASP A 12 -6.68 3.73 -19.68
CA ASP A 12 -7.18 4.89 -20.47
C ASP A 12 -6.22 6.08 -20.36
N VAL A 13 -5.08 5.98 -21.06
CA VAL A 13 -4.05 7.04 -21.11
C VAL A 13 -3.71 7.40 -22.55
N SER A 14 -2.97 8.51 -22.73
CA SER A 14 -2.52 8.91 -24.06
C SER A 14 -1.61 7.83 -24.69
N PRO A 15 -1.58 7.68 -26.03
CA PRO A 15 -0.69 6.71 -26.69
C PRO A 15 0.79 6.88 -26.31
N ARG A 16 1.23 8.11 -26.03
CA ARG A 16 2.58 8.41 -25.56
C ARG A 16 2.82 7.84 -24.15
N THR A 17 1.87 8.05 -23.23
CA THR A 17 1.92 7.52 -21.86
C THR A 17 1.90 5.99 -21.88
N ALA A 18 1.05 5.39 -22.73
CA ALA A 18 1.00 3.94 -22.90
C ALA A 18 2.34 3.38 -23.42
N ALA A 19 2.96 4.02 -24.41
CA ALA A 19 4.28 3.62 -24.92
C ALA A 19 5.38 3.76 -23.86
N PHE A 20 5.30 4.76 -22.98
CA PHE A 20 6.22 4.89 -21.85
C PHE A 20 6.04 3.75 -20.84
N TYR A 21 4.81 3.44 -20.46
CA TYR A 21 4.51 2.33 -19.54
C TYR A 21 4.94 0.98 -20.11
N ASP A 22 4.63 0.71 -21.38
CA ASP A 22 5.07 -0.47 -22.14
C ASP A 22 6.61 -0.61 -22.13
N ALA A 23 7.34 0.48 -22.40
CA ALA A 23 8.80 0.46 -22.41
C ALA A 23 9.42 0.22 -21.03
N VAL A 24 8.78 0.70 -19.96
CA VAL A 24 9.20 0.43 -18.57
C VAL A 24 8.96 -1.04 -18.22
N ILE A 25 7.78 -1.57 -18.50
CA ILE A 25 7.44 -2.98 -18.24
C ILE A 25 8.38 -3.91 -19.02
N THR A 26 8.56 -3.65 -20.31
CA THR A 26 9.50 -4.39 -21.17
C THR A 26 10.92 -4.41 -20.60
N ALA A 27 11.38 -3.29 -20.02
CA ALA A 27 12.71 -3.21 -19.42
C ALA A 27 12.87 -4.15 -18.22
N LEU A 28 11.87 -4.20 -17.34
CA LEU A 28 11.88 -5.07 -16.17
C LEU A 28 11.81 -6.55 -16.57
N GLU A 29 11.02 -6.88 -17.59
CA GLU A 29 10.91 -8.24 -18.13
C GLU A 29 12.22 -8.73 -18.76
N GLU A 30 12.88 -7.90 -19.58
CA GLU A 30 14.16 -8.24 -20.22
C GLU A 30 15.28 -8.49 -19.20
N GLU A 31 15.31 -7.70 -18.12
CA GLU A 31 16.25 -7.86 -17.01
C GLU A 31 15.84 -8.96 -16.02
N ARG A 32 14.68 -9.62 -16.25
CA ARG A 32 14.10 -10.68 -15.40
C ARG A 32 13.86 -10.24 -13.96
N LEU A 33 13.47 -8.99 -13.77
CA LEU A 33 13.15 -8.43 -12.46
C LEU A 33 11.67 -8.68 -12.14
N PRO A 34 11.33 -9.43 -11.08
CA PRO A 34 9.94 -9.64 -10.70
C PRO A 34 9.29 -8.34 -10.23
N PHE A 35 8.08 -8.05 -10.75
CA PHE A 35 7.28 -6.91 -10.32
C PHE A 35 5.79 -7.27 -10.30
N MET A 36 5.00 -6.45 -9.62
CA MET A 36 3.55 -6.53 -9.60
C MET A 36 2.93 -5.18 -9.95
N LEU A 37 1.78 -5.17 -10.58
CA LEU A 37 0.94 -4.00 -10.78
C LEU A 37 0.12 -3.75 -9.51
N GLY A 38 0.09 -2.51 -9.03
CA GLY A 38 -0.66 -2.12 -7.84
C GLY A 38 -1.44 -0.83 -8.01
N GLY A 39 -1.62 -0.12 -6.88
CA GLY A 39 -2.18 1.21 -6.87
C GLY A 39 -3.61 1.31 -7.40
N ALA A 40 -3.92 2.41 -8.09
CA ALA A 40 -5.25 2.66 -8.62
C ALA A 40 -5.64 1.69 -9.74
N PHE A 41 -4.68 1.20 -10.53
CA PHE A 41 -4.94 0.18 -11.54
C PHE A 41 -5.39 -1.14 -10.93
N ALA A 42 -4.69 -1.63 -9.90
CA ALA A 42 -5.13 -2.84 -9.21
C ALA A 42 -6.48 -2.66 -8.51
N PHE A 43 -6.74 -1.46 -7.98
CA PHE A 43 -8.04 -1.13 -7.40
C PHE A 43 -9.18 -1.28 -8.41
N GLU A 44 -9.03 -0.65 -9.57
CA GLU A 44 -10.03 -0.67 -10.63
C GLU A 44 -10.28 -2.10 -11.11
N VAL A 45 -9.22 -2.89 -11.30
CA VAL A 45 -9.33 -4.30 -11.67
C VAL A 45 -10.15 -5.12 -10.66
N TYR A 46 -10.00 -4.86 -9.37
CA TYR A 46 -10.76 -5.59 -8.34
C TYR A 46 -12.19 -5.11 -8.17
N THR A 47 -12.43 -3.81 -8.35
CA THR A 47 -13.66 -3.16 -7.88
C THR A 47 -14.57 -2.65 -9.00
N ASP A 48 -14.06 -2.55 -10.23
CA ASP A 48 -14.65 -1.78 -11.33
C ASP A 48 -14.89 -0.30 -10.97
N ILE A 49 -14.29 0.19 -9.89
CA ILE A 49 -14.34 1.58 -9.45
C ILE A 49 -13.01 2.22 -9.82
N GLY A 50 -13.04 3.10 -10.82
CA GLY A 50 -11.85 3.71 -11.37
C GLY A 50 -12.13 4.98 -12.17
N GLY A 51 -11.05 5.57 -12.68
CA GLY A 51 -11.00 6.83 -13.41
C GLY A 51 -9.55 7.16 -13.76
N GLN A 52 -9.30 8.24 -14.50
CA GLN A 52 -7.96 8.64 -14.97
C GLN A 52 -6.93 8.62 -13.82
N THR A 53 -6.10 7.58 -13.79
CA THR A 53 -4.94 7.50 -12.89
C THR A 53 -3.79 8.27 -13.53
N LYS A 54 -2.98 8.93 -12.72
CA LYS A 54 -1.86 9.76 -13.23
C LYS A 54 -0.57 8.97 -13.42
N ASP A 55 -0.39 7.94 -12.60
CA ASP A 55 0.88 7.22 -12.45
C ASP A 55 0.66 5.70 -12.55
N LEU A 56 1.63 4.98 -13.11
CA LEU A 56 1.67 3.52 -13.07
C LEU A 56 2.42 3.08 -11.82
N ASP A 57 1.77 2.29 -10.96
CA ASP A 57 2.35 1.80 -9.71
C ASP A 57 2.87 0.36 -9.87
N LEU A 58 4.20 0.19 -9.86
CA LEU A 58 4.86 -1.11 -9.92
C LEU A 58 5.50 -1.46 -8.59
N PHE A 59 5.13 -2.62 -8.04
CA PHE A 59 5.57 -3.12 -6.75
C PHE A 59 6.69 -4.14 -6.94
N LEU A 60 7.86 -3.87 -6.35
CA LEU A 60 9.06 -4.70 -6.43
C LEU A 60 9.52 -5.12 -5.03
N HIS A 61 10.22 -6.25 -4.93
CA HIS A 61 10.93 -6.60 -3.70
C HIS A 61 12.09 -5.59 -3.51
N PRO A 62 12.35 -5.10 -2.27
CA PRO A 62 13.44 -4.14 -2.00
C PRO A 62 14.82 -4.54 -2.54
N ARG A 63 15.10 -5.83 -2.72
CA ARG A 63 16.38 -6.35 -3.19
C ARG A 63 16.60 -6.10 -4.69
N ASP A 64 15.52 -5.91 -5.44
CA ASP A 64 15.51 -5.78 -6.89
C ASP A 64 15.42 -4.31 -7.35
N VAL A 65 15.13 -3.38 -6.42
CA VAL A 65 14.88 -1.96 -6.72
C VAL A 65 16.08 -1.27 -7.33
N ASP A 66 17.28 -1.42 -6.76
CA ASP A 66 18.48 -0.77 -7.30
C ASP A 66 18.79 -1.25 -8.73
N ALA A 67 18.57 -2.54 -9.00
CA ALA A 67 18.74 -3.11 -10.33
C ALA A 67 17.68 -2.57 -11.32
N ALA A 68 16.42 -2.49 -10.91
CA ALA A 68 15.33 -1.91 -11.70
C ALA A 68 15.60 -0.45 -12.07
N MET A 69 15.97 0.37 -11.07
CA MET A 69 16.29 1.78 -11.29
C MET A 69 17.49 1.94 -12.22
N ALA A 70 18.55 1.13 -12.05
CA ALA A 70 19.70 1.16 -12.94
C ALA A 70 19.39 0.72 -14.38
N ALA A 71 18.53 -0.29 -14.56
CA ALA A 71 18.09 -0.75 -15.88
C ALA A 71 17.31 0.32 -16.64
N LEU A 72 16.38 1.00 -15.96
CA LEU A 72 15.58 2.07 -16.54
C LEU A 72 16.43 3.31 -16.87
N ALA A 73 17.40 3.64 -16.02
CA ALA A 73 18.36 4.71 -16.30
C ALA A 73 19.23 4.41 -17.55
N LYS A 74 19.67 3.16 -17.74
CA LYS A 74 20.43 2.74 -18.95
C LYS A 74 19.61 2.90 -20.24
N ARG A 75 18.28 2.84 -20.15
CA ARG A 75 17.36 3.09 -21.27
C ARG A 75 17.08 4.58 -21.52
N GLY A 76 17.71 5.47 -20.76
CA GLY A 76 17.61 6.91 -20.94
C GLY A 76 16.47 7.58 -20.17
N TYR A 77 15.78 6.86 -19.27
CA TYR A 77 14.77 7.46 -18.41
C TYR A 77 15.41 8.16 -17.21
N GLU A 78 14.80 9.28 -16.78
CA GLU A 78 15.20 9.93 -15.53
C GLU A 78 14.66 9.11 -14.36
N THR A 79 15.57 8.58 -13.53
CA THR A 79 15.22 7.81 -12.34
C THR A 79 15.62 8.57 -11.08
N GLU A 80 14.74 8.61 -10.09
CA GLU A 80 14.96 9.30 -8.83
C GLU A 80 14.56 8.40 -7.66
N MET A 81 15.49 8.14 -6.74
CA MET A 81 15.16 7.48 -5.47
C MET A 81 14.55 8.52 -4.52
N LYS A 82 13.22 8.53 -4.39
CA LYS A 82 12.49 9.52 -3.59
C LYS A 82 12.56 9.23 -2.10
N ALA A 83 12.53 7.96 -1.72
CA ALA A 83 12.60 7.51 -0.35
C ALA A 83 13.16 6.09 -0.30
N ARG A 84 14.28 5.91 0.39
CA ARG A 84 15.05 4.66 0.37
C ARG A 84 14.32 3.46 0.98
N HIS A 85 13.27 3.68 1.76
CA HIS A 85 12.48 2.61 2.37
C HIS A 85 11.24 2.20 1.56
N TRP A 86 10.80 2.98 0.57
CA TRP A 86 9.55 2.63 -0.11
C TRP A 86 9.33 3.11 -1.56
N LEU A 87 10.03 4.14 -2.05
CA LEU A 87 9.66 4.78 -3.32
C LEU A 87 10.84 5.22 -4.19
N GLY A 88 10.91 4.64 -5.39
CA GLY A 88 11.60 5.18 -6.55
C GLY A 88 10.60 5.77 -7.56
N LYS A 89 11.02 6.74 -8.36
CA LYS A 89 10.24 7.31 -9.47
C LYS A 89 11.01 7.24 -10.77
N VAL A 90 10.31 6.93 -11.85
CA VAL A 90 10.82 6.93 -13.21
C VAL A 90 9.99 7.93 -14.01
N LYS A 91 10.65 8.84 -14.73
CA LYS A 91 9.97 9.96 -15.39
C LYS A 91 10.19 9.94 -16.89
N SER A 92 9.13 10.30 -17.61
CA SER A 92 9.17 10.63 -19.03
C SER A 92 8.32 11.88 -19.26
N GLU A 93 8.97 13.04 -19.43
CA GLU A 93 8.33 14.35 -19.57
C GLU A 93 7.36 14.69 -18.42
N ARG A 94 6.06 14.44 -18.61
CA ARG A 94 4.98 14.72 -17.64
C ARG A 94 4.39 13.45 -17.03
N ASP A 95 4.81 12.28 -17.50
CA ASP A 95 4.28 10.99 -17.14
C ASP A 95 5.25 10.30 -16.16
N PHE A 96 4.72 9.58 -15.17
CA PHE A 96 5.50 8.92 -14.11
C PHE A 96 5.16 7.44 -13.95
N VAL A 97 6.16 6.66 -13.56
CA VAL A 97 6.00 5.31 -13.01
C VAL A 97 6.62 5.30 -11.61
N ASP A 98 5.85 4.80 -10.64
CA ASP A 98 6.29 4.64 -9.26
C ASP A 98 6.80 3.20 -9.07
N ILE A 99 8.05 3.09 -8.62
CA ILE A 99 8.69 1.85 -8.20
C ILE A 99 8.52 1.76 -6.67
N ILE A 100 7.50 1.03 -6.25
CA ILE A 100 7.07 0.91 -4.86
C ILE A 100 7.63 -0.38 -4.28
N PHE A 101 8.22 -0.31 -3.09
CA PHE A 101 8.78 -1.49 -2.40
C PHE A 101 8.49 -1.48 -0.90
N GLY A 102 7.59 -0.59 -0.48
CA GLY A 102 7.03 -0.52 0.85
C GLY A 102 5.94 0.53 0.93
N SER A 103 5.51 0.87 2.14
CA SER A 103 4.65 2.02 2.40
C SER A 103 5.43 3.18 3.02
N GLY A 104 4.99 4.42 2.77
CA GLY A 104 5.67 5.61 3.29
C GLY A 104 5.76 5.70 4.81
N ASN A 105 4.85 5.02 5.53
CA ASN A 105 4.87 4.89 6.99
C ASN A 105 5.75 3.73 7.50
N GLY A 106 6.36 2.94 6.61
CA GLY A 106 7.28 1.84 6.95
C GLY A 106 6.61 0.56 7.45
N LEU A 107 5.28 0.43 7.36
CA LEU A 107 4.55 -0.71 7.91
C LEU A 107 4.30 -1.85 6.93
N ALA A 108 4.29 -1.58 5.63
CA ALA A 108 3.97 -2.57 4.60
C ALA A 108 5.10 -2.76 3.58
N PRO A 109 6.28 -3.29 3.98
CA PRO A 109 7.33 -3.65 3.03
C PRO A 109 6.84 -4.72 2.06
N VAL A 110 7.31 -4.66 0.81
CA VAL A 110 7.02 -5.69 -0.19
C VAL A 110 7.93 -6.90 0.06
N ASP A 111 7.35 -7.99 0.57
CA ASP A 111 8.04 -9.24 0.85
C ASP A 111 7.65 -10.37 -0.12
N ASP A 112 8.26 -11.55 0.05
CA ASP A 112 8.03 -12.71 -0.80
C ASP A 112 6.55 -13.15 -0.83
N ALA A 113 5.79 -12.95 0.25
CA ALA A 113 4.38 -13.33 0.31
C ALA A 113 3.48 -12.46 -0.58
N TRP A 114 3.88 -11.22 -0.91
CA TRP A 114 3.18 -10.45 -1.95
C TRP A 114 3.23 -11.19 -3.30
N PHE A 115 4.40 -11.71 -3.67
CA PHE A 115 4.61 -12.41 -4.95
C PHE A 115 3.96 -13.79 -4.98
N GLU A 116 4.05 -14.53 -3.88
CA GLU A 116 3.42 -15.85 -3.71
C GLU A 116 1.92 -15.79 -4.00
N HIS A 117 1.25 -14.76 -3.48
CA HIS A 117 -0.20 -14.62 -3.58
C HIS A 117 -0.68 -13.72 -4.71
N ALA A 118 0.24 -13.18 -5.52
CA ALA A 118 -0.12 -12.30 -6.62
C ALA A 118 -0.96 -13.03 -7.68
N LEU A 119 -1.88 -12.31 -8.30
CA LEU A 119 -2.80 -12.86 -9.31
C LEU A 119 -2.32 -12.54 -10.73
N PRO A 120 -2.48 -13.44 -11.71
CA PRO A 120 -2.16 -13.11 -13.09
C PRO A 120 -3.10 -12.02 -13.62
N ALA A 121 -2.55 -11.04 -14.33
CA ALA A 121 -3.27 -9.98 -15.00
C ALA A 121 -2.65 -9.64 -16.36
N GLU A 122 -3.38 -8.91 -17.20
CA GLU A 122 -2.90 -8.41 -18.48
C GLU A 122 -2.96 -6.87 -18.48
N VAL A 123 -1.86 -6.23 -18.88
CA VAL A 123 -1.76 -4.76 -18.98
C VAL A 123 -0.93 -4.41 -20.20
N LEU A 124 -1.45 -3.56 -21.10
CA LEU A 124 -0.77 -3.16 -22.35
C LEU A 124 -0.23 -4.35 -23.18
N GLY A 125 -0.86 -5.53 -23.09
CA GLY A 125 -0.42 -6.75 -23.77
C GLY A 125 0.66 -7.56 -23.03
N HIS A 126 1.15 -7.08 -21.90
CA HIS A 126 2.07 -7.81 -21.01
C HIS A 126 1.32 -8.71 -20.03
N GLU A 127 1.86 -9.92 -19.81
CA GLU A 127 1.42 -10.81 -18.74
C GLU A 127 2.09 -10.42 -17.43
N VAL A 128 1.36 -9.72 -16.57
CA VAL A 128 1.89 -9.22 -15.30
C VAL A 128 1.24 -9.91 -14.10
N ARG A 129 1.72 -9.56 -12.91
CA ARG A 129 1.17 -10.01 -11.63
C ARG A 129 0.48 -8.83 -10.96
N LEU A 130 -0.70 -9.00 -10.39
CA LEU A 130 -1.41 -7.99 -9.61
C LEU A 130 -1.07 -8.17 -8.13
N ILE A 131 -0.87 -7.09 -7.38
CA ILE A 131 -0.73 -7.19 -5.92
C ILE A 131 -1.96 -7.91 -5.34
N PRO A 132 -1.79 -8.80 -4.34
CA PRO A 132 -2.93 -9.49 -3.76
C PRO A 132 -3.85 -8.50 -3.02
N VAL A 133 -5.14 -8.83 -2.98
CA VAL A 133 -6.16 -7.95 -2.42
C VAL A 133 -5.99 -7.73 -0.92
N GLU A 134 -5.45 -8.72 -0.20
CA GLU A 134 -5.12 -8.62 1.23
C GLU A 134 -4.04 -7.57 1.48
N GLU A 135 -2.94 -7.63 0.74
CA GLU A 135 -1.80 -6.70 0.86
C GLU A 135 -2.21 -5.28 0.44
N MET A 136 -3.08 -5.17 -0.57
CA MET A 136 -3.67 -3.90 -0.96
C MET A 136 -4.55 -3.31 0.14
N LEU A 137 -5.43 -4.12 0.74
CA LEU A 137 -6.28 -3.71 1.87
C LEU A 137 -5.41 -3.30 3.07
N TRP A 138 -4.44 -4.12 3.43
CA TRP A 138 -3.53 -3.88 4.55
C TRP A 138 -2.78 -2.56 4.41
N SER A 139 -2.07 -2.37 3.28
CA SER A 139 -1.27 -1.16 3.04
C SER A 139 -2.12 0.12 3.00
N LYS A 140 -3.30 0.08 2.36
CA LYS A 140 -4.23 1.23 2.29
C LYS A 140 -4.91 1.55 3.62
N SER A 141 -5.04 0.57 4.51
CA SER A 141 -5.79 0.76 5.77
C SER A 141 -5.18 1.80 6.70
N PHE A 142 -3.90 2.10 6.52
CA PHE A 142 -3.18 3.13 7.27
C PHE A 142 -3.22 4.52 6.63
N ILE A 143 -3.88 4.72 5.49
CA ILE A 143 -3.96 6.04 4.85
C ILE A 143 -5.16 6.82 5.41
N MET A 144 -4.89 7.67 6.40
CA MET A 144 -5.86 8.52 7.08
C MET A 144 -5.36 9.97 7.23
N GLU A 145 -4.75 10.48 6.16
CA GLU A 145 -4.30 11.88 6.08
C GLU A 145 -5.49 12.85 5.98
N ARG A 146 -5.24 14.13 6.22
CA ARG A 146 -6.29 15.16 6.21
C ARG A 146 -6.90 15.34 4.81
N GLU A 147 -6.03 15.31 3.81
CA GLU A 147 -6.33 15.49 2.39
C GLU A 147 -6.62 14.16 1.67
N ARG A 148 -6.34 13.02 2.32
CA ARG A 148 -6.51 11.70 1.74
C ARG A 148 -6.84 10.64 2.79
N TYR A 149 -8.01 10.03 2.62
CA TYR A 149 -8.47 8.91 3.43
C TYR A 149 -8.93 7.76 2.51
N ASP A 150 -8.28 6.60 2.61
CA ASP A 150 -8.55 5.45 1.73
C ASP A 150 -9.62 4.49 2.32
N GLY A 151 -10.34 4.86 3.38
CA GLY A 151 -11.32 3.95 4.02
C GLY A 151 -12.48 3.52 3.13
N ALA A 152 -12.85 4.33 2.12
CA ALA A 152 -13.81 3.92 1.10
C ALA A 152 -13.24 2.77 0.25
N ASP A 153 -11.98 2.85 -0.16
CA ASP A 153 -11.29 1.77 -0.89
C ASP A 153 -11.29 0.49 -0.07
N ILE A 154 -10.99 0.56 1.23
CA ILE A 154 -11.03 -0.60 2.13
C ILE A 154 -12.42 -1.25 2.14
N ALA A 155 -13.47 -0.44 2.30
CA ALA A 155 -14.84 -0.94 2.30
C ALA A 155 -15.22 -1.59 0.95
N HIS A 156 -14.78 -1.02 -0.17
CA HIS A 156 -14.99 -1.58 -1.50
C HIS A 156 -14.24 -2.90 -1.70
N LEU A 157 -12.97 -2.99 -1.27
CA LEU A 157 -12.18 -4.22 -1.33
C LEU A 157 -12.83 -5.36 -0.51
N ILE A 158 -13.30 -5.08 0.71
CA ILE A 158 -14.05 -6.06 1.50
C ILE A 158 -15.35 -6.44 0.79
N ARG A 159 -16.07 -5.47 0.20
CA ARG A 159 -17.31 -5.73 -0.54
C ARG A 159 -17.06 -6.67 -1.72
N VAL A 160 -16.00 -6.50 -2.50
CA VAL A 160 -15.77 -7.35 -3.68
C VAL A 160 -15.11 -8.68 -3.35
N ALA A 161 -14.10 -8.67 -2.47
CA ALA A 161 -13.23 -9.82 -2.26
C ALA A 161 -13.36 -10.50 -0.89
N GLY A 162 -14.14 -9.95 0.05
CA GLY A 162 -14.19 -10.44 1.44
C GLY A 162 -14.51 -11.94 1.56
N ARG A 163 -15.29 -12.53 0.64
CA ARG A 163 -15.59 -13.98 0.67
C ARG A 163 -14.45 -14.88 0.22
N THR A 164 -13.52 -14.36 -0.58
CA THR A 164 -12.40 -15.11 -1.17
C THR A 164 -11.05 -14.75 -0.55
N MET A 165 -11.02 -13.69 0.25
CA MET A 165 -9.84 -13.20 0.95
C MET A 165 -9.35 -14.19 2.00
N ASP A 166 -8.03 -14.35 2.12
CA ASP A 166 -7.41 -15.04 3.25
C ASP A 166 -7.38 -14.13 4.48
N TRP A 167 -8.46 -14.21 5.26
CA TRP A 167 -8.60 -13.43 6.48
C TRP A 167 -7.60 -13.79 7.58
N ARG A 168 -7.05 -15.01 7.60
CA ARG A 168 -6.02 -15.36 8.59
C ARG A 168 -4.74 -14.62 8.25
N ARG A 169 -4.30 -14.71 6.99
CA ARG A 169 -3.15 -13.93 6.51
C ARG A 169 -3.36 -12.44 6.75
N LEU A 170 -4.55 -11.92 6.47
CA LEU A 170 -4.81 -10.50 6.68
C LEU A 170 -4.73 -10.10 8.16
N VAL A 171 -5.34 -10.85 9.08
CA VAL A 171 -5.21 -10.58 10.53
C VAL A 171 -3.75 -10.64 10.97
N ASP A 172 -2.98 -11.62 10.45
CA ASP A 172 -1.55 -11.75 10.74
C ASP A 172 -0.73 -10.57 10.18
N ARG A 173 -1.06 -10.05 9.00
CA ARG A 173 -0.43 -8.84 8.42
C ARG A 173 -0.61 -7.61 9.31
N PHE A 174 -1.77 -7.47 9.96
CA PHE A 174 -1.99 -6.37 10.88
C PHE A 174 -1.25 -6.55 12.21
N ASP A 175 -1.05 -7.78 12.69
CA ASP A 175 -0.33 -8.09 13.93
C ASP A 175 -0.76 -7.16 15.09
N ARG A 176 0.17 -6.38 15.67
CA ARG A 176 -0.08 -5.38 16.71
C ARG A 176 -1.01 -4.24 16.30
N PHE A 177 -1.13 -3.98 15.01
CA PHE A 177 -1.98 -2.95 14.43
C PHE A 177 -3.41 -3.44 14.15
N TRP A 178 -3.79 -4.59 14.69
CA TRP A 178 -5.17 -5.10 14.63
C TRP A 178 -6.27 -4.07 14.98
N PRO A 179 -6.07 -3.03 15.84
CA PRO A 179 -7.11 -2.03 16.06
C PRO A 179 -7.50 -1.26 14.80
N VAL A 180 -6.57 -1.08 13.85
CA VAL A 180 -6.83 -0.43 12.56
C VAL A 180 -7.74 -1.31 11.68
N LEU A 181 -7.47 -2.61 11.63
CA LEU A 181 -8.36 -3.56 10.95
C LEU A 181 -9.75 -3.58 11.59
N LEU A 182 -9.82 -3.60 12.92
CA LEU A 182 -11.11 -3.54 13.63
C LEU A 182 -11.90 -2.28 13.25
N ALA A 183 -11.25 -1.12 13.22
CA ALA A 183 -11.91 0.15 12.84
C ALA A 183 -12.54 0.06 11.45
N HIS A 184 -11.80 -0.46 10.46
CA HIS A 184 -12.34 -0.66 9.10
C HIS A 184 -13.45 -1.71 9.05
N VAL A 185 -13.36 -2.80 9.82
CA VAL A 185 -14.38 -3.84 9.91
C VAL A 185 -15.68 -3.33 10.55
N VAL A 186 -15.59 -2.41 11.51
CA VAL A 186 -16.75 -1.71 12.11
C VAL A 186 -17.36 -0.72 11.12
N LEU A 187 -16.53 0.09 10.46
CA LEU A 187 -16.99 1.02 9.42
C LEU A 187 -17.65 0.28 8.26
N TYR A 188 -17.10 -0.86 7.84
CA TYR A 188 -17.68 -1.70 6.81
C TYR A 188 -19.10 -2.15 7.15
N ASP A 189 -19.36 -2.56 8.40
CA ASP A 189 -20.71 -2.94 8.85
C ASP A 189 -21.70 -1.78 8.79
N PHE A 190 -21.24 -0.58 9.09
CA PHE A 190 -22.05 0.63 8.96
C PHE A 190 -22.37 0.96 7.50
N VAL A 191 -21.36 0.89 6.62
CA VAL A 191 -21.50 1.21 5.19
C VAL A 191 -22.35 0.16 4.46
N TYR A 192 -22.17 -1.13 4.77
CA TYR A 192 -22.84 -2.25 4.09
C TYR A 192 -23.48 -3.26 5.06
N PRO A 193 -24.54 -2.85 5.80
CA PRO A 193 -25.17 -3.74 6.79
C PRO A 193 -25.73 -5.03 6.18
N ALA A 194 -26.16 -4.99 4.92
CA ALA A 194 -26.66 -6.16 4.19
C ALA A 194 -25.54 -7.12 3.71
N ASP A 195 -24.31 -6.63 3.54
CA ASP A 195 -23.16 -7.42 3.09
C ASP A 195 -22.18 -7.77 4.24
N ARG A 196 -22.55 -7.52 5.50
CA ARG A 196 -21.69 -7.77 6.67
C ARG A 196 -21.06 -9.16 6.72
N GLY A 197 -21.77 -10.17 6.21
CA GLY A 197 -21.33 -11.57 6.14
C GLY A 197 -20.22 -11.84 5.10
N ARG A 198 -19.70 -10.81 4.42
CA ARG A 198 -18.47 -10.89 3.64
C ARG A 198 -17.22 -10.88 4.52
N VAL A 199 -17.32 -10.37 5.75
CA VAL A 199 -16.31 -10.56 6.79
C VAL A 199 -16.72 -11.78 7.62
N PRO A 200 -15.87 -12.81 7.78
CA PRO A 200 -16.19 -13.97 8.61
C PRO A 200 -16.46 -13.58 10.06
N ASP A 201 -17.46 -14.22 10.68
CA ASP A 201 -17.84 -13.93 12.07
C ASP A 201 -16.68 -14.11 13.07
N TRP A 202 -15.80 -15.08 12.81
CA TRP A 202 -14.63 -15.32 13.65
C TRP A 202 -13.65 -14.13 13.66
N VAL A 203 -13.52 -13.39 12.56
CA VAL A 203 -12.64 -12.21 12.49
C VAL A 203 -13.16 -11.12 13.43
N ARG A 204 -14.49 -10.90 13.44
CA ARG A 204 -15.11 -9.94 14.35
C ARG A 204 -14.96 -10.39 15.80
N ALA A 205 -15.23 -11.66 16.08
CA ALA A 205 -15.11 -12.21 17.42
C ALA A 205 -13.67 -12.07 17.95
N GLU A 206 -12.66 -12.39 17.12
CA GLU A 206 -11.25 -12.25 17.44
C GLU A 206 -10.88 -10.79 17.74
N LEU A 207 -11.15 -9.86 16.82
CA LEU A 207 -10.75 -8.46 16.96
C LEU A 207 -11.49 -7.75 18.11
N LEU A 208 -12.77 -8.02 18.30
CA LEU A 208 -13.53 -7.49 19.45
C LEU A 208 -13.09 -8.13 20.76
N GLY A 209 -12.73 -9.41 20.77
CA GLY A 209 -12.17 -10.09 21.93
C GLY A 209 -10.87 -9.43 22.40
N ARG A 210 -9.93 -9.18 21.48
CA ARG A 210 -8.69 -8.44 21.77
C ARG A 210 -8.96 -7.06 22.37
N ALA A 211 -9.96 -6.34 21.85
CA ALA A 211 -10.36 -5.04 22.39
C ALA A 211 -10.97 -5.13 23.79
N GLN A 212 -11.80 -6.14 24.06
CA GLN A 212 -12.41 -6.37 25.38
C GLN A 212 -11.37 -6.76 26.43
N GLU A 213 -10.34 -7.50 26.04
CA GLU A 213 -9.21 -7.88 26.88
C GLU A 213 -8.24 -6.71 27.14
N GLY A 214 -8.40 -5.59 26.42
CA GLY A 214 -7.48 -4.46 26.50
C GLY A 214 -6.10 -4.76 25.93
N ALA A 215 -6.03 -5.62 24.90
CA ALA A 215 -4.77 -6.02 24.29
C ALA A 215 -4.03 -4.80 23.70
N VAL A 216 -2.91 -4.45 24.30
CA VAL A 216 -2.02 -3.37 23.86
C VAL A 216 -0.58 -3.86 23.98
N ASP A 217 0.33 -3.26 23.21
CA ASP A 217 1.76 -3.46 23.39
C ASP A 217 2.22 -2.75 24.68
N PRO A 218 2.60 -3.47 25.75
CA PRO A 218 2.95 -2.84 27.02
C PRO A 218 4.19 -1.94 26.91
N ALA A 219 5.14 -2.31 26.06
CA ALA A 219 6.34 -1.50 25.83
C ALA A 219 5.97 -0.18 25.15
N ALA A 220 5.06 -0.22 24.17
CA ALA A 220 4.58 0.99 23.50
C ALA A 220 3.83 1.93 24.46
N VAL A 221 3.12 1.38 25.46
CA VAL A 221 2.47 2.18 26.52
C VAL A 221 3.52 2.83 27.42
N GLU A 222 4.50 2.06 27.89
CA GLU A 222 5.59 2.54 28.76
C GLU A 222 6.41 3.65 28.08
N ASP A 223 6.78 3.44 26.81
CA ASP A 223 7.57 4.38 26.01
C ASP A 223 6.75 5.57 25.48
N ARG A 224 5.44 5.63 25.80
CA ARG A 224 4.52 6.66 25.33
C ARG A 224 4.58 6.84 23.80
N VAL A 225 4.38 5.74 23.08
CA VAL A 225 4.41 5.73 21.61
C VAL A 225 3.12 6.33 21.04
N CYS A 226 3.26 7.23 20.07
CA CYS A 226 2.18 7.71 19.22
C CYS A 226 2.20 6.99 17.88
N PHE A 227 1.32 6.01 17.70
CA PHE A 227 1.10 5.35 16.41
C PHE A 227 0.27 6.18 15.43
N GLY A 228 -0.22 7.35 15.84
CA GLY A 228 -0.95 8.27 14.96
C GLY A 228 -0.12 8.69 13.74
N THR A 229 1.21 8.80 13.89
CA THR A 229 2.13 9.12 12.79
C THR A 229 2.16 8.07 11.68
N ALA A 230 1.75 6.83 11.96
CA ALA A 230 1.57 5.80 10.94
C ALA A 230 0.25 5.94 10.15
N LEU A 231 -0.75 6.65 10.70
CA LEU A 231 -2.05 6.91 10.09
C LEU A 231 -2.07 8.25 9.33
N SER A 232 -1.47 9.27 9.94
CA SER A 232 -1.30 10.59 9.35
C SER A 232 -0.03 11.25 9.87
N ARG A 233 0.82 11.69 8.95
CA ARG A 233 2.11 12.29 9.33
C ARG A 233 1.93 13.69 9.89
N ALA A 234 1.21 14.54 9.17
CA ALA A 234 1.08 15.95 9.52
C ALA A 234 0.22 16.14 10.78
N GLN A 235 -0.87 15.37 10.92
CA GLN A 235 -1.86 15.59 11.98
C GLN A 235 -1.34 15.20 13.37
N TYR A 236 -0.34 14.31 13.45
CA TYR A 236 0.24 13.84 14.71
C TYR A 236 1.66 14.39 14.98
N LEU A 237 2.12 15.39 14.20
CA LEU A 237 3.35 16.12 14.52
C LEU A 237 3.33 16.77 15.92
N PRO A 238 2.22 17.42 16.36
CA PRO A 238 2.17 18.01 17.71
C PRO A 238 2.43 16.99 18.82
N ASP A 239 1.99 15.74 18.63
CA ASP A 239 2.17 14.66 19.60
C ASP A 239 3.65 14.33 19.81
N VAL A 240 4.41 14.20 18.71
CA VAL A 240 5.81 13.78 18.73
C VAL A 240 6.79 14.93 18.93
N GLU A 241 6.45 16.16 18.52
CA GLU A 241 7.33 17.33 18.69
C GLU A 241 7.03 18.15 19.95
N GLY A 242 5.78 18.11 20.44
CA GLY A 242 5.31 18.97 21.52
C GLY A 242 4.85 18.23 22.79
N TRP A 243 4.20 17.07 22.65
CA TRP A 243 3.58 16.37 23.79
C TRP A 243 4.44 15.23 24.37
N GLY A 244 5.64 15.06 23.83
CA GLY A 244 6.66 14.13 24.33
C GLY A 244 6.33 12.66 24.03
N TYR A 245 5.56 12.37 22.99
CA TYR A 245 5.36 11.01 22.51
C TYR A 245 6.50 10.56 21.61
N ARG A 246 6.82 9.26 21.63
CA ARG A 246 7.75 8.65 20.66
C ARG A 246 7.00 8.41 19.34
N ASP A 247 7.64 8.69 18.20
CA ASP A 247 7.06 8.40 16.89
C ASP A 247 6.92 6.88 16.69
N GLY A 248 5.69 6.39 16.47
CA GLY A 248 5.40 4.96 16.32
C GLY A 248 5.91 4.33 15.02
N ARG A 249 6.40 5.12 14.06
CA ARG A 249 7.05 4.60 12.84
C ARG A 249 8.49 4.15 13.09
N LEU A 250 9.13 4.64 14.16
CA LEU A 250 10.52 4.31 14.48
C LEU A 250 10.67 2.91 15.06
N SER A 251 11.79 2.26 14.75
CA SER A 251 12.22 1.05 15.44
C SER A 251 12.29 1.26 16.98
N PRO A 252 11.88 0.28 17.80
CA PRO A 252 11.45 -1.09 17.46
C PRO A 252 9.96 -1.23 17.12
N TYR A 253 9.18 -0.14 17.13
CA TYR A 253 7.72 -0.18 16.99
C TYR A 253 7.23 -0.17 15.54
N GLY A 254 7.97 0.52 14.67
CA GLY A 254 7.78 0.53 13.22
C GLY A 254 9.07 0.21 12.48
N GLY A 255 9.01 0.27 11.14
CA GLY A 255 10.12 -0.11 10.26
C GLY A 255 11.10 1.00 9.92
N LEU A 256 10.88 2.25 10.35
CA LEU A 256 11.67 3.40 9.92
C LEU A 256 12.86 3.67 10.83
N THR A 257 13.93 4.19 10.23
CA THR A 257 15.04 4.82 10.97
C THR A 257 14.72 6.29 11.28
N GLU A 258 15.52 6.90 12.17
CA GLU A 258 15.41 8.35 12.44
C GLU A 258 15.61 9.18 11.16
N SER A 259 16.58 8.80 10.33
CA SER A 259 16.84 9.47 9.05
C SER A 259 15.68 9.36 8.07
N ASP A 260 14.99 8.21 8.02
CA ASP A 260 13.80 8.05 7.17
C ASP A 260 12.66 8.95 7.67
N VAL A 261 12.42 9.00 8.97
CA VAL A 261 11.39 9.86 9.58
C VAL A 261 11.69 11.33 9.33
N GLU A 262 12.94 11.77 9.51
CA GLU A 262 13.37 13.14 9.22
C GLU A 262 13.14 13.50 7.74
N HIS A 263 13.55 12.62 6.82
CA HIS A 263 13.39 12.81 5.39
C HIS A 263 11.91 12.91 4.98
N GLU A 264 11.07 11.98 5.44
CA GLU A 264 9.64 11.99 5.14
C GLU A 264 8.94 13.22 5.76
N THR A 265 9.36 13.64 6.95
CA THR A 265 8.81 14.82 7.63
C THR A 265 9.19 16.10 6.90
N ALA A 266 10.44 16.24 6.48
CA ALA A 266 10.91 17.38 5.68
C ALA A 266 10.19 17.43 4.31
N ARG A 267 9.99 16.28 3.65
CA ARG A 267 9.25 16.21 2.39
C ARG A 267 7.80 16.65 2.56
N MET A 268 7.11 16.11 3.56
CA MET A 268 5.72 16.45 3.85
C MET A 268 5.54 17.93 4.21
N ARG A 269 6.44 18.52 5.03
CA ARG A 269 6.39 19.97 5.32
C ARG A 269 6.49 20.82 4.06
N LYS A 270 7.40 20.45 3.15
CA LYS A 270 7.54 21.12 1.86
C LYS A 270 6.29 20.96 0.97
N GLU A 271 5.65 19.80 1.00
CA GLU A 271 4.42 19.52 0.24
C GLU A 271 3.21 20.29 0.78
N LEU A 272 3.16 20.51 2.09
CA LEU A 272 2.05 21.18 2.79
C LEU A 272 2.30 22.67 3.09
N ASP A 273 3.46 23.21 2.69
CA ASP A 273 3.88 24.60 2.95
C ASP A 273 3.88 24.95 4.46
N LEU A 274 4.44 24.04 5.27
CA LEU A 274 4.56 24.13 6.74
C LEU A 274 5.98 24.47 7.22
#